data_AF-A0A831LPM0-F1
#
_entry.id   AF-A0A831LPM0-F1
#
_cell.length_a   1.000
_cell.length_b   1.000
_cell.length_c   1.000
_cell.angle_alpha   90.00
_cell.angle_beta   90.00
_cell.angle_gamma   90.00
#
_symmetry.space_group_name_H-M   'P 1'
#
loop_
_entity.id
_entity.type
_entity.pdbx_description
1 polymer ?
#
loop_
_entity_poly.entity_id
_entity_poly.type
_entity_poly.pdbx_seq_one_letter_code
_entity_poly.pdbx_strand_id
1 'polypeptide(L)'
;MNESFSEQTPDYGYLNFSSIQDAIDGVATGGEVWVHNGTYREALVIDRSMSVLGVSAMTALDQKRPVIDVPGEAIGVEITAGNVTFSGFEVTNATEIGIFAHGADAVSIEHNLVYLLNETSPFTCGILFEDGAGACIGDNEVLVVGNSHQMGV
;
A
#
# COMPACT_ATOMS: atom_id res chain seq x y z
N MET A 1 3.00 -12.74 3.96
CA MET A 1 4.07 -12.82 4.97
C MET A 1 5.42 -12.95 4.28
N ASN A 2 6.39 -12.13 4.68
CA ASN A 2 7.80 -12.24 4.34
C ASN A 2 8.47 -13.28 5.24
N GLU A 3 9.06 -14.30 4.64
CA GLU A 3 9.71 -15.43 5.34
C GLU A 3 11.01 -15.03 6.08
N SER A 4 11.52 -13.81 5.85
CA SER A 4 12.77 -13.32 6.45
C SER A 4 12.63 -12.93 7.92
N PHE A 5 11.41 -12.75 8.41
CA PHE A 5 11.11 -12.40 9.80
C PHE A 5 10.31 -13.54 10.44
N SER A 6 10.74 -14.01 11.60
CA SER A 6 10.10 -15.12 12.34
C SER A 6 10.26 -14.93 13.85
N GLU A 7 9.71 -15.83 14.65
CA GLU A 7 9.86 -15.82 16.13
C GLU A 7 11.33 -15.81 16.62
N GLN A 8 12.28 -16.13 15.73
CA GLN A 8 13.72 -16.10 16.01
C GLN A 8 14.35 -14.73 15.76
N THR A 9 13.65 -13.81 15.07
CA THR A 9 14.09 -12.44 14.88
C THR A 9 14.03 -11.72 16.24
N PRO A 10 15.10 -10.99 16.64
CA PRO A 10 15.04 -10.10 17.80
C PRO A 10 13.81 -9.18 17.73
N ASP A 11 13.11 -9.02 18.85
CA ASP A 11 11.91 -8.17 18.97
C ASP A 11 10.76 -8.52 17.99
N TYR A 12 10.68 -9.77 17.52
CA TYR A 12 9.56 -10.23 16.69
C TYR A 12 8.23 -10.08 17.44
N GLY A 13 7.22 -9.56 16.73
CA GLY A 13 5.91 -9.25 17.30
C GLY A 13 5.87 -7.96 18.12
N TYR A 14 6.98 -7.24 18.21
CA TYR A 14 7.04 -5.92 18.86
C TYR A 14 7.61 -4.84 17.94
N LEU A 15 8.79 -5.08 17.36
CA LEU A 15 9.44 -4.18 16.39
C LEU A 15 9.62 -4.80 15.01
N ASN A 16 9.54 -6.13 14.91
CA ASN A 16 9.72 -6.85 13.64
C ASN A 16 8.52 -7.77 13.36
N PHE A 17 8.04 -7.75 12.12
CA PHE A 17 6.85 -8.48 11.70
C PHE A 17 7.06 -9.12 10.33
N SER A 18 6.39 -10.24 10.08
CA SER A 18 6.38 -10.91 8.77
C SER A 18 5.23 -10.42 7.88
N SER A 19 4.16 -9.88 8.45
CA SER A 19 3.06 -9.20 7.75
C SER A 19 3.20 -7.68 7.87
N ILE A 20 2.77 -6.96 6.83
CA ILE A 20 2.69 -5.50 6.88
C ILE A 20 1.52 -5.06 7.76
N GLN A 21 0.37 -5.73 7.67
CA GLN A 21 -0.79 -5.41 8.50
C GLN A 21 -0.49 -5.58 10.00
N ASP A 22 0.21 -6.65 10.40
CA ASP A 22 0.63 -6.82 11.79
C ASP A 22 1.52 -5.66 12.28
N ALA A 23 2.39 -5.14 11.41
CA ALA A 23 3.24 -3.99 11.73
C ALA A 23 2.43 -2.69 11.84
N ILE A 24 1.47 -2.48 10.95
CA ILE A 24 0.50 -1.37 11.02
C ILE A 24 -0.24 -1.44 12.36
N ASP A 25 -0.70 -2.62 12.76
CA ASP A 25 -1.43 -2.87 14.01
C ASP A 25 -0.58 -2.73 15.27
N GLY A 26 0.71 -3.03 15.19
CA GLY A 26 1.66 -2.90 16.29
C GLY A 26 2.20 -1.48 16.51
N VAL A 27 2.22 -0.62 15.48
CA VAL A 27 2.84 0.70 15.58
C VAL A 27 1.93 1.73 16.26
N ALA A 28 2.51 2.55 17.13
CA ALA A 28 1.79 3.66 17.74
C ALA A 28 1.40 4.74 16.71
N THR A 29 0.32 5.47 16.97
CA THR A 29 -0.12 6.60 16.14
C THR A 29 1.01 7.64 15.97
N GLY A 30 1.20 8.07 14.73
CA GLY A 30 2.30 8.94 14.28
C GLY A 30 3.62 8.20 14.03
N GLY A 31 3.66 6.88 14.21
CA GLY A 31 4.83 6.06 13.98
C GLY A 31 5.08 5.73 12.50
N GLU A 32 6.09 4.90 12.27
CA GLU A 32 6.56 4.51 10.94
C GLU A 32 6.65 2.98 10.82
N VAL A 33 6.22 2.45 9.69
CA VAL A 33 6.39 1.06 9.27
C VAL A 33 7.33 1.03 8.07
N TRP A 34 8.51 0.45 8.26
CA TRP A 34 9.52 0.29 7.23
C TRP A 34 9.46 -1.12 6.63
N VAL A 35 9.05 -1.22 5.38
CA VAL A 35 8.85 -2.50 4.70
C VAL A 35 10.02 -2.81 3.79
N HIS A 36 10.72 -3.90 4.10
CA HIS A 36 11.78 -4.41 3.25
C HIS A 36 11.24 -5.10 2.01
N ASN A 37 12.09 -5.21 0.97
CA ASN A 37 11.73 -5.90 -0.26
C ASN A 37 11.25 -7.34 0.02
N GLY A 38 10.15 -7.70 -0.60
CA GLY A 38 9.45 -8.97 -0.42
C GLY A 38 8.08 -8.93 -1.12
N THR A 39 7.44 -10.08 -1.26
CA THR A 39 6.05 -10.16 -1.73
C THR A 39 5.14 -10.49 -0.56
N TYR A 40 4.16 -9.65 -0.34
CA TYR A 40 3.24 -9.67 0.77
C TYR A 40 1.84 -9.93 0.22
N ARG A 41 1.31 -11.14 0.47
CA ARG A 41 -0.02 -11.54 0.05
C ARG A 41 -1.07 -11.16 1.09
N GLU A 42 -1.41 -9.88 1.10
CA GLU A 42 -2.34 -9.27 2.07
C GLU A 42 -2.90 -7.97 1.50
N ALA A 43 -4.15 -7.65 1.83
CA ALA A 43 -4.69 -6.30 1.68
C ALA A 43 -4.33 -5.49 2.92
N LEU A 44 -4.17 -4.17 2.78
CA LEU A 44 -3.80 -3.28 3.89
C LEU A 44 -4.94 -2.33 4.25
N VAL A 45 -5.11 -2.09 5.55
CA VAL A 45 -5.98 -1.05 6.09
C VAL A 45 -5.15 -0.14 6.99
N ILE A 46 -5.05 1.14 6.62
CA ILE A 46 -4.36 2.19 7.37
C ILE A 46 -5.42 3.10 8.01
N ASP A 47 -5.73 2.80 9.26
CA ASP A 47 -6.83 3.39 10.05
C ASP A 47 -6.34 4.38 11.13
N ARG A 48 -5.05 4.68 11.14
CA ARG A 48 -4.41 5.62 12.07
C ARG A 48 -3.31 6.40 11.37
N SER A 49 -3.08 7.64 11.81
CA SER A 49 -1.99 8.49 11.28
C SER A 49 -0.65 7.78 11.44
N MET A 50 0.10 7.60 10.34
CA MET A 50 1.41 6.96 10.31
C MET A 50 2.09 7.12 8.95
N SER A 51 3.35 6.67 8.86
CA SER A 51 4.02 6.48 7.56
C SER A 51 4.25 4.99 7.31
N VAL A 52 3.89 4.51 6.12
CA VAL A 52 4.19 3.16 5.64
C VAL A 52 5.09 3.31 4.43
N LEU A 53 6.34 2.83 4.55
CA LEU A 53 7.44 3.18 3.65
C LEU A 53 8.16 1.93 3.13
N GLY A 54 8.25 1.78 1.81
CA GLY A 54 9.10 0.78 1.17
C GLY A 54 10.57 1.18 1.22
N VAL A 55 11.41 0.39 1.91
CA VAL A 55 12.83 0.72 2.19
C VAL A 55 13.67 0.91 0.92
N SER A 56 13.37 0.15 -0.15
CA SER A 56 14.17 0.16 -1.38
C SER A 56 13.95 1.40 -2.25
N ALA A 57 12.83 2.12 -2.11
CA ALA A 57 12.58 3.34 -2.87
C ALA A 57 13.52 4.50 -2.47
N MET A 58 14.14 4.45 -1.28
CA MET A 58 15.02 5.52 -0.78
C MET A 58 16.51 5.31 -1.11
N THR A 59 16.92 4.08 -1.44
CA THR A 59 18.29 3.75 -1.84
C THR A 59 18.28 3.32 -3.29
N ALA A 60 18.54 4.26 -4.21
CA ALA A 60 18.46 4.15 -5.68
C ALA A 60 19.29 3.02 -6.35
N LEU A 61 19.75 2.00 -5.62
CA LEU A 61 20.61 0.91 -6.08
C LEU A 61 19.84 -0.37 -6.41
N ASP A 62 18.67 -0.61 -5.80
CA ASP A 62 17.82 -1.75 -6.10
C ASP A 62 16.40 -1.28 -6.45
N GLN A 63 16.06 -1.32 -7.74
CA GLN A 63 14.76 -0.91 -8.30
C GLN A 63 13.57 -1.79 -7.86
N LYS A 64 13.74 -2.67 -6.87
CA LYS A 64 12.69 -3.59 -6.43
C LYS A 64 11.95 -3.02 -5.23
N ARG A 65 10.72 -2.57 -5.45
CA ARG A 65 9.76 -2.20 -4.40
C ARG A 65 9.23 -3.45 -3.69
N PRO A 66 8.88 -3.39 -2.39
CA PRO A 66 8.03 -4.40 -1.78
C PRO A 66 6.72 -4.51 -2.57
N VAL A 67 6.30 -5.74 -2.84
CA VAL A 67 5.09 -6.04 -3.61
C VAL A 67 3.96 -6.40 -2.66
N ILE A 68 2.86 -5.69 -2.74
CA ILE A 68 1.58 -6.00 -2.10
C ILE A 68 0.73 -6.70 -3.17
N ASP A 69 0.61 -8.03 -3.05
CA ASP A 69 -0.08 -8.92 -3.98
C ASP A 69 -1.45 -9.27 -3.39
N VAL A 70 -2.55 -8.74 -3.97
CA VAL A 70 -3.88 -8.77 -3.33
C VAL A 70 -4.89 -9.59 -4.14
N PRO A 71 -4.70 -10.91 -4.27
CA PRO A 71 -5.56 -11.73 -5.10
C PRO A 71 -6.96 -11.87 -4.48
N GLY A 72 -7.98 -11.40 -5.19
CA GLY A 72 -9.38 -11.68 -4.87
C GLY A 72 -10.05 -10.69 -3.91
N GLU A 73 -9.34 -9.69 -3.40
CA GLU A 73 -9.93 -8.57 -2.67
C GLU A 73 -10.19 -7.38 -3.59
N ALA A 74 -11.24 -6.62 -3.30
CA ALA A 74 -11.60 -5.44 -4.08
C ALA A 74 -10.55 -4.34 -3.99
N ILE A 75 -10.03 -4.07 -2.79
CA ILE A 75 -9.13 -2.96 -2.50
C ILE A 75 -7.77 -3.50 -2.07
N GLY A 76 -6.69 -2.99 -2.66
CA GLY A 76 -5.34 -3.37 -2.29
C GLY A 76 -4.86 -2.70 -0.99
N VAL A 77 -4.97 -1.37 -0.95
CA VAL A 77 -4.59 -0.54 0.21
C VAL A 77 -5.71 0.45 0.49
N GLU A 78 -6.32 0.35 1.66
CA GLU A 78 -7.36 1.27 2.13
C GLU A 78 -6.80 2.23 3.19
N ILE A 79 -7.01 3.53 3.00
CA ILE A 79 -6.55 4.60 3.90
C ILE A 79 -7.77 5.37 4.39
N THR A 80 -8.05 5.28 5.69
CA THR A 80 -9.21 5.94 6.32
C THR A 80 -8.81 6.97 7.38
N ALA A 81 -7.52 7.06 7.71
CA ALA A 81 -6.99 8.06 8.62
C ALA A 81 -6.25 9.18 7.89
N GLY A 82 -6.37 10.38 8.44
CA GLY A 82 -5.57 11.52 7.99
C GLY A 82 -4.13 11.50 8.50
N ASN A 83 -3.28 12.36 7.92
CA ASN A 83 -1.84 12.42 8.17
C ASN A 83 -1.17 11.06 7.93
N VAL A 84 -1.44 10.48 6.75
CA VAL A 84 -0.86 9.20 6.32
C VAL A 84 0.10 9.45 5.17
N THR A 85 1.27 8.80 5.22
CA THR A 85 2.17 8.69 4.07
C THR A 85 2.26 7.23 3.66
N PHE A 86 1.92 6.91 2.42
CA PHE A 86 2.07 5.58 1.83
C PHE A 86 2.97 5.67 0.60
N SER A 87 4.18 5.12 0.70
CA SER A 87 5.20 5.36 -0.32
C SER A 87 6.12 4.19 -0.61
N GLY A 88 6.45 4.01 -1.89
CA GLY A 88 7.49 3.09 -2.33
C GLY A 88 7.06 1.63 -2.51
N PHE A 89 5.79 1.37 -2.81
CA PHE A 89 5.24 0.02 -2.98
C PHE A 89 4.89 -0.31 -4.44
N GLU A 90 4.92 -1.59 -4.77
CA GLU A 90 4.16 -2.13 -5.89
C GLU A 90 2.85 -2.71 -5.36
N VAL A 91 1.70 -2.29 -5.88
CA VAL A 91 0.37 -2.82 -5.52
C VAL A 91 -0.23 -3.51 -6.74
N THR A 92 -0.62 -4.78 -6.59
CA THR A 92 -1.07 -5.62 -7.71
C THR A 92 -2.20 -6.58 -7.35
N ASN A 93 -2.88 -7.07 -8.37
CA ASN A 93 -3.92 -8.12 -8.32
C ASN A 93 -5.21 -7.80 -7.52
N ALA A 94 -5.36 -6.59 -6.98
CA ALA A 94 -6.66 -6.11 -6.47
C ALA A 94 -7.72 -6.09 -7.58
N THR A 95 -8.97 -6.41 -7.24
CA THR A 95 -10.04 -6.62 -8.23
C THR A 95 -10.88 -5.39 -8.51
N GLU A 96 -10.69 -4.27 -7.82
CA GLU A 96 -11.43 -3.02 -8.08
C GLU A 96 -10.52 -1.79 -7.96
N ILE A 97 -9.88 -1.60 -6.81
CA ILE A 97 -9.07 -0.41 -6.54
C ILE A 97 -7.70 -0.80 -6.00
N GLY A 98 -6.63 -0.23 -6.55
CA GLY A 98 -5.27 -0.47 -6.06
C GLY A 98 -5.05 0.19 -4.70
N ILE A 99 -5.17 1.52 -4.66
CA ILE A 99 -5.03 2.33 -3.46
C ILE A 99 -6.28 3.21 -3.32
N PHE A 100 -7.00 3.10 -2.22
CA PHE A 100 -8.19 3.88 -1.94
C PHE A 100 -8.02 4.67 -0.65
N ALA A 101 -8.06 5.99 -0.75
CA ALA A 101 -8.07 6.89 0.39
C ALA A 101 -9.42 7.60 0.47
N HIS A 102 -10.10 7.50 1.61
CA HIS A 102 -11.41 8.13 1.80
C HIS A 102 -11.64 8.63 3.22
N GLY A 103 -12.41 9.71 3.35
CA GLY A 103 -12.73 10.27 4.67
C GLY A 103 -11.50 10.84 5.42
N ALA A 104 -10.40 11.08 4.71
CA ALA A 104 -9.08 11.29 5.30
C ALA A 104 -8.39 12.56 4.76
N ASP A 105 -7.87 13.39 5.67
CA ASP A 105 -7.14 14.61 5.33
C ASP A 105 -5.62 14.42 5.35
N ALA A 106 -4.88 15.18 4.55
CA ALA A 106 -3.41 15.16 4.53
C ALA A 106 -2.83 13.75 4.26
N VAL A 107 -3.31 13.11 3.19
CA VAL A 107 -2.82 11.80 2.73
C VAL A 107 -1.79 12.01 1.61
N SER A 108 -0.61 11.46 1.77
CA SER A 108 0.44 11.39 0.74
C SER A 108 0.52 9.96 0.21
N ILE A 109 0.29 9.79 -1.11
CA ILE A 109 0.47 8.54 -1.85
C ILE A 109 1.54 8.83 -2.89
N GLU A 110 2.75 8.31 -2.67
CA GLU A 110 3.90 8.72 -3.48
C GLU A 110 4.78 7.54 -3.92
N HIS A 111 5.44 7.65 -5.08
CA HIS A 111 6.44 6.68 -5.54
C HIS A 111 5.94 5.23 -5.64
N ASN A 112 4.63 5.02 -5.79
CA ASN A 112 4.04 3.70 -5.90
C ASN A 112 3.90 3.27 -7.37
N LEU A 113 4.09 1.99 -7.63
CA LEU A 113 3.66 1.34 -8.86
C LEU A 113 2.34 0.62 -8.59
N VAL A 114 1.26 1.05 -9.24
CA VAL A 114 -0.03 0.36 -9.16
C VAL A 114 -0.28 -0.33 -10.49
N TYR A 115 -0.34 -1.65 -10.47
CA TYR A 115 -0.56 -2.47 -11.65
C TYR A 115 -1.77 -3.38 -11.46
N LEU A 116 -2.87 -3.08 -12.13
CA LEU A 116 -4.11 -3.85 -12.02
C LEU A 116 -4.45 -4.50 -13.35
N LEU A 117 -4.65 -5.82 -13.32
CA LEU A 117 -5.18 -6.60 -14.43
C LEU A 117 -6.58 -7.06 -14.06
N ASN A 118 -7.59 -6.52 -14.74
CA ASN A 118 -8.97 -6.84 -14.40
C ASN A 118 -9.90 -6.89 -15.60
N GLU A 119 -10.36 -8.09 -15.92
CA GLU A 119 -11.25 -8.34 -17.04
C GLU A 119 -12.71 -8.54 -16.63
N THR A 120 -13.00 -8.52 -15.32
CA THR A 120 -14.28 -9.00 -14.77
C THR A 120 -15.05 -7.95 -13.99
N SER A 121 -14.39 -7.02 -13.29
CA SER A 121 -15.10 -5.96 -12.56
C SER A 121 -15.62 -4.89 -13.52
N PRO A 122 -16.82 -4.32 -13.29
CA PRO A 122 -17.33 -3.23 -14.13
C PRO A 122 -16.52 -1.92 -14.00
N PHE A 123 -15.79 -1.75 -12.91
CA PHE A 123 -15.01 -0.56 -12.60
C PHE A 123 -13.65 -0.93 -12.03
N THR A 124 -12.59 -0.28 -12.49
CA THR A 124 -11.25 -0.49 -11.96
C THR A 124 -10.50 0.83 -11.88
N CYS A 125 -9.95 1.13 -10.70
CA CYS A 125 -9.19 2.35 -10.46
C CYS A 125 -7.81 2.02 -9.87
N GLY A 126 -6.76 2.67 -10.36
CA GLY A 126 -5.44 2.50 -9.75
C GLY A 126 -5.37 3.15 -8.37
N ILE A 127 -5.55 4.46 -8.32
CA ILE A 127 -5.56 5.27 -7.10
C ILE A 127 -6.86 6.05 -7.06
N LEU A 128 -7.58 6.01 -5.95
CA LEU A 128 -8.81 6.79 -5.75
C LEU A 128 -8.70 7.57 -4.45
N PHE A 129 -9.02 8.86 -4.49
CA PHE A 129 -9.11 9.73 -3.31
C PHE A 129 -10.49 10.40 -3.23
N GLU A 130 -11.25 10.11 -2.19
CA GLU A 130 -12.62 10.61 -2.00
C GLU A 130 -12.82 11.23 -0.61
N ASP A 131 -13.76 12.16 -0.47
CA ASP A 131 -14.22 12.67 0.83
C ASP A 131 -13.12 13.09 1.83
N GLY A 132 -12.05 13.71 1.35
CA GLY A 132 -10.95 14.23 2.16
C GLY A 132 -10.34 15.51 1.59
N ALA A 133 -9.39 16.11 2.30
CA ALA A 133 -8.70 17.33 1.89
C ALA A 133 -7.17 17.22 1.99
N GLY A 134 -6.46 17.89 1.08
CA GLY A 134 -4.99 17.99 1.15
C GLY A 134 -4.25 16.71 0.76
N ALA A 135 -4.75 15.99 -0.25
CA ALA A 135 -4.03 14.85 -0.81
C ALA A 135 -2.81 15.29 -1.64
N CYS A 136 -1.70 14.58 -1.47
CA CYS A 136 -0.53 14.64 -2.35
C CYS A 136 -0.43 13.28 -3.08
N ILE A 137 -0.67 13.26 -4.38
CA ILE A 137 -0.51 12.06 -5.21
C ILE A 137 0.60 12.34 -6.22
N GLY A 138 1.84 11.99 -5.85
CA GLY A 138 3.05 12.35 -6.58
C GLY A 138 3.88 11.14 -7.01
N ASP A 139 4.52 11.20 -8.17
CA ASP A 139 5.51 10.20 -8.60
C ASP A 139 5.02 8.75 -8.61
N ASN A 140 3.70 8.53 -8.75
CA ASN A 140 3.12 7.20 -8.91
C ASN A 140 3.08 6.81 -10.39
N GLU A 141 3.39 5.55 -10.67
CA GLU A 141 3.18 4.91 -11.96
C GLU A 141 1.94 4.04 -11.85
N VAL A 142 0.89 4.35 -12.63
CA VAL A 142 -0.37 3.61 -12.58
C VAL A 142 -0.67 3.02 -13.95
N LEU A 143 -0.87 1.71 -13.97
CA LEU A 143 -1.27 0.95 -15.14
C LEU A 143 -2.45 0.05 -14.77
N VAL A 144 -3.64 0.47 -15.22
CA VAL A 144 -4.85 -0.35 -15.15
C VAL A 144 -5.10 -0.91 -16.54
N VAL A 145 -5.27 -2.23 -16.63
CA VAL A 145 -5.51 -2.94 -17.89
C VAL A 145 -6.73 -3.84 -17.73
N GLY A 146 -7.64 -3.78 -18.70
CA GLY A 146 -8.86 -4.56 -18.68
C GLY A 146 -9.83 -4.18 -19.79
N ASN A 147 -11.03 -4.76 -19.74
CA ASN A 147 -12.16 -4.42 -20.63
C ASN A 147 -13.22 -3.51 -19.98
N SER A 148 -13.02 -3.09 -18.73
CA SER A 148 -13.97 -2.33 -17.91
C SER A 148 -13.77 -0.81 -17.98
N HIS A 149 -14.60 -0.05 -17.26
CA HIS A 149 -14.34 1.38 -17.05
C HIS A 149 -13.09 1.55 -16.17
N GLN A 150 -12.10 2.28 -16.68
CA GLN A 150 -10.78 2.36 -16.08
C GLN A 150 -10.40 3.78 -15.73
N MET A 151 -9.83 3.94 -14.53
CA MET A 151 -9.28 5.19 -14.04
C MET A 151 -7.87 4.96 -13.50
N GLY A 152 -6.97 5.91 -13.77
CA GLY A 152 -5.61 5.87 -13.25
C GLY A 152 -5.53 6.44 -11.84
N VAL A 153 -5.82 7.73 -11.72
CA VAL A 153 -5.87 8.51 -10.47
C VAL A 153 -7.12 9.38 -10.49
#